data_AF-A0A828T1Z5-F1
#
_entry.id   AF-A0A828T1Z5-F1
#
_cell.length_a   1.000
_cell.length_b   1.000
_cell.length_c   1.000
_cell.angle_alpha   90.00
_cell.angle_beta   90.00
_cell.angle_gamma   90.00
#
_symmetry.space_group_name_H-M   'P 1'
#
loop_
_entity.id
_entity.type
_entity.pdbx_description
1 polymer ?
#
loop_
_entity_poly.entity_id
_entity_poly.type
_entity_poly.pdbx_seq_one_letter_code
_entity_poly.pdbx_strand_id
1 'polypeptide(L)'
;MEMTRNFGCTKEGNQASLYVIRNENGMEAAVTDLGATLVSLKVKNKEGSMADVVLGYENAAGYEAGTCFFGTIVGRNANRIGGAQFELNGKTYHLTGNDNGNNLHSGMDFYNIRIWETEEVTETSVRFKLHSPDGDQGYPGTADIYVTYSLDKDDKLDIFYEALSDKDTILNMTNHSYFNLDGHNSGSVLQHTLTLEADYFTPGDAQSIPTGEILPVENTPMDFREGRKIGERIEEEYEPLRFGNGYDHNWVLKNKGNFEKVAELMAEESGIVMETYTDRPGMQIYTANFVENEVGKEGVVYGKRSAVCLETQCYPDAVHHENFPSPVYRAGEKYTAHTAFRFLIKK
;
A
#
# COMPACT_ATOMS: atom_id res chain seq x y z
N MET A 1 16.02 -23.30 6.00
CA MET A 1 15.47 -22.21 6.83
C MET A 1 14.00 -22.55 7.04
N GLU A 2 13.43 -22.39 8.24
CA GLU A 2 12.00 -22.67 8.43
C GLU A 2 11.14 -21.68 7.63
N MET A 3 10.22 -22.21 6.82
CA MET A 3 9.26 -21.44 6.00
C MET A 3 8.20 -20.73 6.84
N THR A 4 7.97 -21.17 8.08
CA THR A 4 7.03 -20.57 9.01
C THR A 4 7.70 -20.44 10.37
N ARG A 5 7.53 -19.29 11.03
CA ARG A 5 8.10 -18.99 12.35
C ARG A 5 7.04 -18.36 13.24
N ASN A 6 7.24 -18.45 14.55
CA ASN A 6 6.45 -17.68 15.51
C ASN A 6 6.79 -16.19 15.38
N PHE A 7 5.78 -15.33 15.21
CA PHE A 7 5.94 -13.87 15.08
C PHE A 7 5.54 -13.10 16.36
N GLY A 8 5.26 -13.83 17.43
CA GLY A 8 4.79 -13.31 18.71
C GLY A 8 3.29 -13.42 18.87
N CYS A 9 2.76 -12.69 19.85
CA CYS A 9 1.34 -12.60 20.12
C CYS A 9 0.89 -11.14 20.17
N THR A 10 -0.37 -10.89 19.83
CA THR A 10 -1.03 -9.61 20.11
C THR A 10 -1.27 -9.45 21.62
N LYS A 11 -1.66 -8.24 22.06
CA LYS A 11 -2.02 -7.93 23.46
C LYS A 11 -3.18 -8.79 23.94
N GLU A 12 -4.09 -9.19 23.05
CA GLU A 12 -5.21 -10.09 23.35
C GLU A 12 -4.79 -11.57 23.44
N GLY A 13 -3.52 -11.88 23.17
CA GLY A 13 -2.98 -13.24 23.25
C GLY A 13 -3.14 -14.06 21.98
N ASN A 14 -3.61 -13.46 20.88
CA ASN A 14 -3.69 -14.15 19.59
C ASN A 14 -2.27 -14.38 19.05
N GLN A 15 -1.93 -15.62 18.76
CA GLN A 15 -0.63 -15.99 18.21
C GLN A 15 -0.57 -15.63 16.72
N ALA A 16 0.52 -14.99 16.30
CA ALA A 16 0.80 -14.66 14.91
C ALA A 16 1.97 -15.50 14.37
N SER A 17 1.92 -15.81 13.09
CA SER A 17 2.92 -16.58 12.36
C SER A 17 3.53 -15.77 11.23
N LEU A 18 4.84 -15.88 11.05
CA LEU A 18 5.59 -15.27 9.95
C LEU A 18 5.93 -16.33 8.91
N TYR A 19 5.49 -16.12 7.68
CA TYR A 19 5.71 -16.98 6.52
C TYR A 19 6.79 -16.38 5.63
N VAL A 20 7.84 -17.16 5.35
CA VAL A 20 8.97 -16.73 4.53
C VAL A 20 8.92 -17.49 3.21
N ILE A 21 8.66 -16.74 2.13
CA ILE A 21 8.68 -17.25 0.75
C ILE A 21 9.96 -16.78 0.05
N ARG A 22 10.53 -17.62 -0.81
CA ARG A 22 11.82 -17.37 -1.47
C ARG A 22 11.85 -17.96 -2.88
N ASN A 23 12.36 -17.21 -3.83
CA ASN A 23 12.58 -17.71 -5.20
C ASN A 23 13.99 -18.29 -5.40
N GLU A 24 14.25 -18.85 -6.58
CA GLU A 24 15.53 -19.49 -6.93
C GLU A 24 16.72 -18.51 -6.99
N ASN A 25 16.47 -17.21 -7.21
CA ASN A 25 17.50 -16.18 -7.21
C ASN A 25 17.90 -15.75 -5.79
N GLY A 26 17.12 -16.15 -4.77
CA GLY A 26 17.34 -15.83 -3.37
C GLY A 26 16.62 -14.56 -2.89
N MET A 27 15.78 -13.93 -3.72
CA MET A 27 14.82 -12.92 -3.25
C MET A 27 13.89 -13.55 -2.22
N GLU A 28 13.64 -12.83 -1.13
CA GLU A 28 12.87 -13.35 0.01
C GLU A 28 11.84 -12.32 0.45
N ALA A 29 10.60 -12.76 0.68
CA ALA A 29 9.58 -11.97 1.33
C ALA A 29 9.13 -12.68 2.60
N ALA A 30 8.94 -11.93 3.69
CA ALA A 30 8.34 -12.43 4.91
C ALA A 30 7.00 -11.74 5.15
N VAL A 31 5.92 -12.52 5.26
CA VAL A 31 4.54 -12.05 5.39
C VAL A 31 3.92 -12.70 6.63
N THR A 32 3.24 -11.93 7.47
CA THR A 32 2.59 -12.44 8.68
C THR A 32 1.08 -12.63 8.49
N ASP A 33 0.48 -13.61 9.16
CA ASP A 33 -0.99 -13.78 9.23
C ASP A 33 -1.68 -12.62 9.98
N LEU A 34 -0.95 -11.84 10.78
CA LEU A 34 -1.42 -10.59 11.34
C LEU A 34 -1.57 -9.53 10.24
N GLY A 35 -2.80 -9.33 9.78
CA GLY A 35 -3.13 -8.35 8.76
C GLY A 35 -2.70 -8.71 7.34
N ALA A 36 -2.28 -9.96 7.10
CA ALA A 36 -1.62 -10.38 5.86
C ALA A 36 -0.45 -9.44 5.48
N THR A 37 0.32 -9.01 6.48
CA THR A 37 1.26 -7.88 6.39
C THR A 37 2.62 -8.30 5.83
N LEU A 38 3.14 -7.56 4.85
CA LEU A 38 4.52 -7.71 4.36
C LEU A 38 5.51 -7.09 5.36
N VAL A 39 6.26 -7.94 6.06
CA VAL A 39 7.18 -7.54 7.14
C VAL A 39 8.59 -7.26 6.62
N SER A 40 9.06 -8.03 5.64
CA SER A 40 10.38 -7.85 5.03
C SER A 40 10.36 -8.24 3.56
N LEU A 41 11.20 -7.56 2.77
CA LEU A 41 11.40 -7.84 1.36
C LEU A 41 12.88 -7.67 1.05
N LYS A 42 13.59 -8.79 0.96
CA LYS A 42 15.03 -8.81 0.75
C LYS A 42 15.37 -9.00 -0.72
N VAL A 43 16.13 -8.07 -1.25
CA VAL A 43 16.55 -8.00 -2.64
C VAL A 43 18.07 -7.85 -2.70
N LYS A 44 18.73 -8.45 -3.70
CA LYS A 44 20.17 -8.24 -3.89
C LYS A 44 20.45 -6.80 -4.31
N ASN A 45 21.54 -6.21 -3.87
CA ASN A 45 22.04 -4.93 -4.37
C ASN A 45 23.16 -5.13 -5.41
N LYS A 46 23.72 -4.05 -5.95
CA LYS A 46 24.79 -4.11 -6.97
C LYS A 46 26.10 -4.73 -6.46
N GLU A 47 26.34 -4.73 -5.15
CA GLU A 47 27.45 -5.44 -4.49
C GLU A 47 27.16 -6.93 -4.23
N GLY A 48 25.93 -7.40 -4.49
CA GLY A 48 25.50 -8.78 -4.31
C GLY A 48 25.05 -9.13 -2.88
N SER A 49 24.98 -8.15 -1.99
CA SER A 49 24.44 -8.31 -0.63
C SER A 49 22.91 -8.15 -0.62
N MET A 50 22.22 -8.79 0.33
CA MET A 50 20.76 -8.66 0.45
C MET A 50 20.42 -7.42 1.29
N ALA A 51 19.61 -6.52 0.75
CA ALA A 51 19.02 -5.40 1.46
C ALA A 51 17.54 -5.67 1.69
N ASP A 52 17.04 -5.47 2.91
CA ASP A 52 15.62 -5.45 3.20
C ASP A 52 15.05 -4.06 2.87
N VAL A 53 14.27 -3.98 1.80
CA VAL A 53 13.87 -2.71 1.16
C VAL A 53 12.54 -2.16 1.65
N VAL A 54 11.94 -2.75 2.69
CA VAL A 54 10.68 -2.25 3.29
C VAL A 54 10.86 -1.96 4.78
N LEU A 55 10.23 -0.90 5.26
CA LEU A 55 10.12 -0.64 6.70
C LEU A 55 9.13 -1.62 7.34
N GLY A 56 9.29 -1.85 8.64
CA GLY A 56 8.41 -2.73 9.40
C GLY A 56 8.76 -2.78 10.88
N TYR A 57 8.02 -3.58 11.63
CA TYR A 57 8.28 -3.83 13.05
C TYR A 57 8.85 -5.23 13.27
N GLU A 58 9.48 -5.43 14.42
CA GLU A 58 10.17 -6.69 14.77
C GLU A 58 9.22 -7.88 14.94
N ASN A 59 8.01 -7.65 15.46
CA ASN A 59 7.08 -8.71 15.87
C ASN A 59 5.62 -8.20 15.95
N ALA A 60 4.68 -9.11 16.21
CA ALA A 60 3.24 -8.83 16.32
C ALA A 60 2.91 -7.69 17.32
N ALA A 61 3.56 -7.67 18.48
CA ALA A 61 3.33 -6.62 19.47
C ALA A 61 3.83 -5.26 18.99
N GLY A 62 4.92 -5.23 18.21
CA GLY A 62 5.39 -4.02 17.53
C GLY A 62 4.38 -3.50 16.52
N TYR A 63 3.81 -4.37 15.68
CA TYR A 63 2.76 -4.01 14.72
C TYR A 63 1.48 -3.48 15.37
N GLU A 64 1.12 -3.96 16.56
CA GLU A 64 -0.06 -3.48 17.30
C GLU A 64 0.20 -2.21 18.12
N ALA A 65 1.46 -1.95 18.50
CA ALA A 65 1.84 -0.75 19.24
C ALA A 65 2.23 0.42 18.33
N GLY A 66 2.74 0.11 17.14
CA GLY A 66 3.15 1.08 16.14
C GLY A 66 2.01 1.94 15.64
N THR A 67 2.33 3.17 15.25
CA THR A 67 1.32 4.11 14.72
C THR A 67 1.25 4.13 13.20
N CYS A 68 2.17 3.43 12.52
CA CYS A 68 2.28 3.40 11.07
C CYS A 68 1.75 2.08 10.46
N PHE A 69 1.23 2.17 9.24
CA PHE A 69 0.62 1.05 8.51
C PHE A 69 1.65 0.20 7.71
N PHE A 70 2.89 0.06 8.21
CA PHE A 70 4.02 -0.52 7.46
C PHE A 70 3.70 -1.88 6.81
N GLY A 71 3.56 -1.91 5.49
CA GLY A 71 3.40 -3.14 4.71
C GLY A 71 2.06 -3.86 4.88
N THR A 72 1.11 -3.21 5.54
CA THR A 72 -0.19 -3.81 5.88
C THR A 72 -1.13 -3.85 4.67
N ILE A 73 -2.07 -4.79 4.69
CA ILE A 73 -3.22 -4.75 3.78
C ILE A 73 -4.26 -3.77 4.31
N VAL A 74 -4.72 -2.91 3.44
CA VAL A 74 -5.73 -1.89 3.71
C VAL A 74 -7.01 -2.23 2.98
N GLY A 75 -8.13 -2.19 3.70
CA GLY A 75 -9.49 -2.41 3.22
C GLY A 75 -10.51 -2.19 4.34
N ARG A 76 -11.82 -2.20 4.10
CA ARG A 76 -12.51 -2.50 2.82
C ARG A 76 -12.34 -1.45 1.72
N ASN A 77 -12.07 -0.20 2.11
CA ASN A 77 -11.69 0.91 1.23
C ASN A 77 -10.38 1.56 1.71
N ALA A 78 -9.40 1.59 0.83
CA ALA A 78 -8.14 2.31 1.00
C ALA A 78 -8.32 3.82 0.83
N ASN A 79 -7.42 4.56 1.49
CA ASN A 79 -7.45 6.01 1.58
C ASN A 79 -8.76 6.54 2.21
N ARG A 80 -9.15 7.78 1.87
CA ARG A 80 -10.23 8.52 2.55
C ARG A 80 -11.60 8.38 1.87
N ILE A 81 -12.64 8.41 2.69
CA ILE A 81 -14.03 8.71 2.31
C ILE A 81 -14.48 9.96 3.08
N GLY A 82 -14.85 11.00 2.34
CA GLY A 82 -15.25 12.30 2.84
C GLY A 82 -16.49 12.22 3.73
N GLY A 83 -16.46 12.91 4.87
CA GLY A 83 -17.56 12.93 5.84
C GLY A 83 -17.89 11.58 6.50
N ALA A 84 -17.02 10.57 6.32
CA ALA A 84 -17.20 9.22 6.86
C ALA A 84 -18.57 8.62 6.55
N GLN A 85 -19.07 8.83 5.33
CA GLN A 85 -20.33 8.26 4.87
C GLN A 85 -20.34 8.15 3.36
N PHE A 86 -21.27 7.38 2.80
CA PHE A 86 -21.54 7.36 1.37
C PHE A 86 -22.98 6.94 1.10
N GLU A 87 -23.49 7.19 -0.10
CA GLU A 87 -24.78 6.67 -0.55
C GLU A 87 -24.58 5.50 -1.50
N LEU A 88 -25.33 4.41 -1.29
CA LEU A 88 -25.38 3.26 -2.19
C LEU A 88 -26.82 2.77 -2.30
N ASN A 89 -27.33 2.67 -3.53
CA ASN A 89 -28.70 2.24 -3.83
C ASN A 89 -29.78 3.06 -3.08
N GLY A 90 -29.60 4.38 -2.98
CA GLY A 90 -30.54 5.28 -2.32
C GLY A 90 -30.52 5.19 -0.78
N LYS A 91 -29.54 4.52 -0.20
CA LYS A 91 -29.33 4.40 1.25
C LYS A 91 -27.99 4.99 1.65
N THR A 92 -27.99 5.84 2.66
CA THR A 92 -26.77 6.35 3.30
C THR A 92 -26.19 5.31 4.26
N TYR A 93 -24.90 5.07 4.16
CA TYR A 93 -24.10 4.27 5.07
C TYR A 93 -23.14 5.18 5.83
N HIS A 94 -23.05 5.01 7.14
CA HIS A 94 -22.14 5.76 8.00
C HIS A 94 -20.96 4.87 8.40
N LEU A 95 -19.76 5.41 8.25
CA LEU A 95 -18.49 4.81 8.60
C LEU A 95 -17.95 5.45 9.89
N THR A 96 -16.93 4.85 10.48
CA THR A 96 -16.24 5.48 11.60
C THR A 96 -15.42 6.67 11.12
N GLY A 97 -15.72 7.87 11.62
CA GLY A 97 -14.87 9.05 11.41
C GLY A 97 -13.63 8.98 12.30
N ASN A 98 -12.51 8.56 11.74
CA ASN A 98 -11.23 8.37 12.44
C ASN A 98 -10.16 9.40 12.05
N ASP A 99 -10.40 10.21 11.01
CA ASP A 99 -9.48 11.26 10.57
C ASP A 99 -10.25 12.55 10.27
N ASN A 100 -10.27 13.48 11.23
CA ASN A 100 -10.91 14.80 11.09
C ASN A 100 -12.39 14.78 10.64
N GLY A 101 -13.15 13.74 11.01
CA GLY A 101 -14.54 13.55 10.60
C GLY A 101 -14.71 12.80 9.27
N ASN A 102 -13.60 12.45 8.61
CA ASN A 102 -13.54 11.54 7.47
C ASN A 102 -13.21 10.12 7.92
N ASN A 103 -13.43 9.15 7.03
CA ASN A 103 -13.01 7.78 7.24
C ASN A 103 -11.71 7.53 6.46
N LEU A 104 -10.64 7.13 7.14
CA LEU A 104 -9.33 6.80 6.56
C LEU A 104 -9.05 5.31 6.77
N HIS A 105 -8.67 4.61 5.69
CA HIS A 105 -8.26 3.20 5.73
C HIS A 105 -9.27 2.27 6.43
N SER A 106 -10.56 2.65 6.35
CA SER A 106 -11.73 1.94 6.86
C SER A 106 -11.87 1.81 8.39
N GLY A 107 -11.42 2.80 9.14
CA GLY A 107 -11.98 3.11 10.47
C GLY A 107 -11.05 2.82 11.64
N MET A 108 -11.51 2.10 12.67
CA MET A 108 -10.70 1.80 13.88
C MET A 108 -10.49 0.30 14.09
N ASP A 109 -11.37 -0.53 13.53
CA ASP A 109 -11.22 -1.98 13.50
C ASP A 109 -10.62 -2.38 12.15
N PHE A 110 -9.33 -2.07 12.03
CA PHE A 110 -8.60 -2.25 10.79
C PHE A 110 -8.31 -3.71 10.49
N TYR A 111 -8.22 -4.06 9.21
CA TYR A 111 -7.82 -5.42 8.83
C TYR A 111 -6.36 -5.75 9.23
N ASN A 112 -5.49 -4.76 9.41
CA ASN A 112 -4.08 -4.97 9.71
C ASN A 112 -3.79 -5.52 11.13
N ILE A 113 -4.75 -5.39 12.05
CA ILE A 113 -4.62 -5.88 13.44
C ILE A 113 -5.36 -7.20 13.68
N ARG A 114 -5.98 -7.76 12.63
CA ARG A 114 -6.71 -9.03 12.69
C ARG A 114 -5.80 -10.19 12.31
N ILE A 115 -6.02 -11.37 12.89
CA ILE A 115 -5.39 -12.60 12.40
C ILE A 115 -6.20 -13.11 11.20
N TRP A 116 -5.53 -13.27 10.07
CA TRP A 116 -6.09 -13.85 8.86
C TRP A 116 -5.89 -15.37 8.87
N GLU A 117 -6.83 -16.09 8.27
CA GLU A 117 -6.68 -17.53 8.05
C GLU A 117 -5.63 -17.78 6.95
N THR A 118 -4.64 -18.60 7.22
CA THR A 118 -3.68 -19.05 6.20
C THR A 118 -4.24 -20.26 5.46
N GLU A 119 -4.55 -20.11 4.17
CA GLU A 119 -5.14 -21.18 3.35
C GLU A 119 -4.10 -22.05 2.65
N GLU A 120 -3.05 -21.42 2.10
CA GLU A 120 -2.05 -22.09 1.28
C GLU A 120 -0.66 -21.50 1.51
N VAL A 121 0.35 -22.38 1.61
CA VAL A 121 1.75 -22.01 1.72
C VAL A 121 2.57 -22.93 0.83
N THR A 122 3.41 -22.33 -0.01
CA THR A 122 4.42 -23.00 -0.83
C THR A 122 5.78 -22.35 -0.59
N GLU A 123 6.84 -22.84 -1.24
CA GLU A 123 8.16 -22.21 -1.14
C GLU A 123 8.18 -20.76 -1.67
N THR A 124 7.31 -20.44 -2.63
CA THR A 124 7.30 -19.15 -3.34
C THR A 124 6.01 -18.37 -3.18
N SER A 125 5.01 -18.85 -2.44
CA SER A 125 3.73 -18.18 -2.30
C SER A 125 3.04 -18.48 -0.98
N VAL A 126 2.27 -17.51 -0.48
CA VAL A 126 1.38 -17.65 0.67
C VAL A 126 0.05 -16.96 0.37
N ARG A 127 -1.06 -17.58 0.76
CA ARG A 127 -2.43 -17.06 0.63
C ARG A 127 -3.12 -16.96 1.98
N PHE A 128 -3.70 -15.79 2.22
CA PHE A 128 -4.50 -15.49 3.40
C PHE A 128 -5.95 -15.23 3.05
N LYS A 129 -6.83 -15.46 4.01
CA LYS A 129 -8.26 -15.18 3.94
C LYS A 129 -8.73 -14.40 5.17
N LEU A 130 -9.59 -13.42 4.95
CA LEU A 130 -10.37 -12.75 6.00
C LEU A 130 -11.85 -12.81 5.64
N HIS A 131 -12.66 -13.27 6.59
CA HIS A 131 -14.10 -13.09 6.53
C HIS A 131 -14.49 -11.79 7.23
N SER A 132 -15.02 -10.83 6.48
CA SER A 132 -15.56 -9.57 6.98
C SER A 132 -17.10 -9.65 6.96
N PRO A 133 -17.79 -9.67 8.11
CA PRO A 133 -19.25 -9.83 8.14
C PRO A 133 -20.02 -8.61 7.60
N ASP A 134 -21.32 -8.75 7.38
CA ASP A 134 -22.21 -7.63 7.03
C ASP A 134 -22.17 -6.55 8.12
N GLY A 135 -21.98 -5.30 7.72
CA GLY A 135 -21.85 -4.15 8.62
C GLY A 135 -20.45 -3.94 9.21
N ASP A 136 -19.49 -4.83 8.90
CA ASP A 136 -18.10 -4.67 9.34
C ASP A 136 -17.49 -3.38 8.77
N GLN A 137 -16.79 -2.63 9.63
CA GLN A 137 -16.31 -1.27 9.36
C GLN A 137 -17.39 -0.27 8.86
N GLY A 138 -18.68 -0.62 8.95
CA GLY A 138 -19.81 0.18 8.47
C GLY A 138 -20.27 -0.14 7.03
N TYR A 139 -19.64 -1.10 6.34
CA TYR A 139 -19.97 -1.43 4.96
C TYR A 139 -21.07 -2.51 4.85
N PRO A 140 -21.97 -2.42 3.85
CA PRO A 140 -22.96 -3.47 3.60
C PRO A 140 -22.33 -4.74 3.05
N GLY A 141 -22.94 -5.87 3.38
CA GLY A 141 -22.60 -7.19 2.86
C GLY A 141 -21.40 -7.83 3.55
N THR A 142 -21.37 -9.15 3.56
CA THR A 142 -20.16 -9.89 3.89
C THR A 142 -19.09 -9.61 2.84
N ALA A 143 -17.82 -9.80 3.16
CA ALA A 143 -16.75 -9.85 2.20
C ALA A 143 -15.79 -10.99 2.60
N ASP A 144 -15.74 -12.04 1.79
CA ASP A 144 -14.66 -13.02 1.87
C ASP A 144 -13.50 -12.49 1.03
N ILE A 145 -12.43 -12.05 1.71
CA ILE A 145 -11.28 -11.37 1.11
C ILE A 145 -10.10 -12.33 1.12
N TYR A 146 -9.38 -12.40 0.01
CA TYR A 146 -8.20 -13.21 -0.15
C TYR A 146 -7.04 -12.35 -0.62
N VAL A 147 -5.86 -12.59 -0.07
CA VAL A 147 -4.62 -11.95 -0.48
C VAL A 147 -3.57 -13.03 -0.70
N THR A 148 -3.06 -13.11 -1.93
CA THR A 148 -1.97 -14.01 -2.29
C THR A 148 -0.72 -13.19 -2.55
N TYR A 149 0.36 -13.51 -1.83
CA TYR A 149 1.71 -13.07 -2.15
C TYR A 149 2.44 -14.17 -2.89
N SER A 150 3.17 -13.84 -3.95
CA SER A 150 4.05 -14.80 -4.63
C SER A 150 5.32 -14.16 -5.17
N LEU A 151 6.40 -14.93 -5.18
CA LEU A 151 7.66 -14.60 -5.84
C LEU A 151 7.82 -15.43 -7.10
N ASP A 152 8.16 -14.79 -8.21
CA ASP A 152 8.52 -15.49 -9.44
C ASP A 152 10.05 -15.55 -9.67
N LYS A 153 10.45 -16.19 -10.77
CA LYS A 153 11.86 -16.35 -11.18
C LYS A 153 12.52 -15.08 -11.71
N ASP A 154 11.76 -14.02 -11.95
CA ASP A 154 12.22 -12.75 -12.53
C ASP A 154 12.35 -11.66 -11.44
N ASP A 155 12.51 -12.09 -10.18
CA ASP A 155 12.60 -11.24 -8.97
C ASP A 155 11.40 -10.29 -8.82
N LYS A 156 10.20 -10.83 -9.06
CA LYS A 156 8.95 -10.10 -8.92
C LYS A 156 8.15 -10.60 -7.72
N LEU A 157 7.75 -9.67 -6.86
CA LEU A 157 6.73 -9.88 -5.82
C LEU A 157 5.36 -9.50 -6.39
N ASP A 158 4.50 -10.50 -6.60
CA ASP A 158 3.09 -10.31 -6.92
C ASP A 158 2.26 -10.27 -5.64
N ILE A 159 1.29 -9.34 -5.61
CA ILE A 159 0.22 -9.27 -4.61
C ILE A 159 -1.11 -9.28 -5.38
N PHE A 160 -1.87 -10.34 -5.19
CA PHE A 160 -3.16 -10.55 -5.85
C PHE A 160 -4.28 -10.55 -4.82
N TYR A 161 -5.31 -9.75 -5.09
CA TYR A 161 -6.47 -9.59 -4.22
C TYR A 161 -7.70 -10.19 -4.89
N GLU A 162 -8.50 -10.89 -4.09
CA GLU A 162 -9.83 -11.33 -4.49
C GLU A 162 -10.82 -11.01 -3.39
N ALA A 163 -12.02 -10.60 -3.74
CA ALA A 163 -13.10 -10.52 -2.77
C ALA A 163 -14.46 -10.83 -3.41
N LEU A 164 -15.36 -11.35 -2.58
CA LEU A 164 -16.75 -11.61 -2.97
C LEU A 164 -17.68 -11.12 -1.87
N SER A 165 -18.71 -10.36 -2.25
CA SER A 165 -19.75 -9.88 -1.34
C SER A 165 -21.13 -10.42 -1.69
N ASP A 166 -21.96 -10.61 -0.67
CA ASP A 166 -23.36 -11.02 -0.80
C ASP A 166 -24.33 -9.84 -1.04
N LYS A 167 -23.82 -8.59 -0.96
CA LYS A 167 -24.54 -7.36 -1.27
C LYS A 167 -23.67 -6.43 -2.12
N ASP A 168 -24.30 -5.43 -2.72
CA ASP A 168 -23.55 -4.32 -3.32
C ASP A 168 -22.76 -3.61 -2.20
N THR A 169 -21.47 -3.38 -2.44
CA THR A 169 -20.54 -2.76 -1.47
C THR A 169 -19.45 -1.97 -2.19
N ILE A 170 -18.64 -1.25 -1.41
CA ILE A 170 -17.37 -0.67 -1.85
C ILE A 170 -16.26 -1.70 -1.61
N LEU A 171 -15.35 -1.86 -2.58
CA LEU A 171 -14.10 -2.63 -2.44
C LEU A 171 -12.96 -1.86 -3.12
N ASN A 172 -11.96 -1.47 -2.33
CA ASN A 172 -10.75 -0.80 -2.81
C ASN A 172 -9.58 -1.20 -1.89
N MET A 173 -8.92 -2.30 -2.24
CA MET A 173 -7.82 -2.86 -1.45
C MET A 173 -6.47 -2.33 -1.94
N THR A 174 -5.51 -2.17 -1.03
CA THR A 174 -4.10 -1.91 -1.36
C THR A 174 -3.16 -2.51 -0.32
N ASN A 175 -1.86 -2.49 -0.61
CA ASN A 175 -0.79 -2.76 0.33
C ASN A 175 -0.05 -1.45 0.63
N HIS A 176 0.14 -1.16 1.92
CA HIS A 176 0.74 0.08 2.39
C HIS A 176 2.23 -0.09 2.74
N SER A 177 3.00 -0.79 1.90
CA SER A 177 4.45 -0.93 2.07
C SER A 177 5.19 0.39 1.90
N TYR A 178 6.12 0.62 2.84
CA TYR A 178 7.01 1.78 2.87
C TYR A 178 8.35 1.32 2.34
N PHE A 179 8.70 1.72 1.11
CA PHE A 179 9.92 1.29 0.45
C PHE A 179 11.09 2.23 0.72
N ASN A 180 12.24 1.64 0.98
CA ASN A 180 13.54 2.30 0.90
C ASN A 180 14.53 1.34 0.23
N LEU A 181 14.79 1.56 -1.06
CA LEU A 181 15.61 0.66 -1.88
C LEU A 181 17.09 0.60 -1.45
N ASP A 182 17.59 1.56 -0.69
CA ASP A 182 18.93 1.48 -0.10
C ASP A 182 18.97 0.63 1.20
N GLY A 183 17.81 0.10 1.61
CA GLY A 183 17.59 -0.65 2.84
C GLY A 183 16.77 0.14 3.85
N HIS A 184 15.96 -0.54 4.66
CA HIS A 184 15.08 0.13 5.64
C HIS A 184 15.84 1.00 6.66
N ASN A 185 17.13 0.75 6.85
CA ASN A 185 18.00 1.42 7.80
C ASN A 185 18.88 2.51 7.18
N SER A 186 18.68 2.85 5.90
CA SER A 186 19.52 3.82 5.17
C SER A 186 19.15 5.29 5.46
N GLY A 187 18.04 5.54 6.14
CA GLY A 187 17.55 6.89 6.44
C GLY A 187 16.60 7.38 5.35
N SER A 188 16.88 8.56 4.79
CA SER A 188 15.98 9.26 3.86
C SER A 188 15.88 8.58 2.48
N VAL A 189 14.73 8.72 1.79
CA VAL A 189 14.54 8.30 0.38
C VAL A 189 14.56 9.47 -0.61
N LEU A 190 14.87 10.69 -0.17
CA LEU A 190 14.81 11.87 -1.03
C LEU A 190 15.75 11.81 -2.24
N GLN A 191 16.80 10.99 -2.17
CA GLN A 191 17.74 10.76 -3.28
C GLN A 191 17.22 9.78 -4.34
N HIS A 192 16.18 8.99 -4.03
CA HIS A 192 15.63 8.01 -4.96
C HIS A 192 14.98 8.73 -6.13
N THR A 193 15.15 8.17 -7.33
CA THR A 193 14.52 8.68 -8.54
C THR A 193 13.22 7.93 -8.76
N LEU A 194 12.10 8.66 -8.86
CA LEU A 194 10.79 8.14 -9.21
C LEU A 194 10.45 8.54 -10.65
N THR A 195 10.02 7.56 -11.44
CA THR A 195 9.41 7.75 -12.75
C THR A 195 7.98 7.21 -12.70
N LEU A 196 7.01 7.95 -13.25
CA LEU A 196 5.59 7.59 -13.17
C LEU A 196 4.85 7.84 -14.49
N GLU A 197 4.13 6.83 -14.96
CA GLU A 197 3.29 6.87 -16.16
C GLU A 197 1.92 7.48 -15.85
N ALA A 198 1.93 8.78 -15.52
CA ALA A 198 0.74 9.56 -15.20
C ALA A 198 0.85 10.98 -15.75
N ASP A 199 -0.15 11.43 -16.51
CA ASP A 199 -0.24 12.82 -16.99
C ASP A 199 -1.08 13.72 -16.05
N TYR A 200 -1.78 13.12 -15.09
CA TYR A 200 -2.69 13.81 -14.19
C TYR A 200 -2.59 13.29 -12.76
N PHE A 201 -3.11 14.07 -11.81
CA PHE A 201 -3.28 13.69 -10.41
C PHE A 201 -4.61 14.26 -9.87
N THR A 202 -5.08 13.72 -8.74
CA THR A 202 -6.27 14.21 -8.03
C THR A 202 -5.84 15.08 -6.84
N PRO A 203 -6.00 16.41 -6.88
CA PRO A 203 -5.68 17.26 -5.74
C PRO A 203 -6.65 17.02 -4.59
N GLY A 204 -6.12 17.02 -3.36
CA GLY A 204 -6.90 17.02 -2.13
C GLY A 204 -7.02 18.42 -1.53
N ASP A 205 -8.03 18.59 -0.68
CA ASP A 205 -8.17 19.77 0.17
C ASP A 205 -7.25 19.71 1.41
N ALA A 206 -7.42 20.65 2.34
CA ALA A 206 -6.62 20.69 3.57
C ALA A 206 -6.87 19.52 4.55
N GLN A 207 -7.89 18.70 4.30
CA GLN A 207 -8.16 17.44 5.02
C GLN A 207 -7.79 16.20 4.19
N SER A 208 -7.08 16.40 3.08
CA SER A 208 -6.68 15.36 2.12
C SER A 208 -7.87 14.65 1.45
N ILE A 209 -9.04 15.29 1.35
CA ILE A 209 -10.18 14.78 0.57
C ILE A 209 -10.07 15.31 -0.86
N PRO A 210 -10.12 14.46 -1.90
CA PRO A 210 -10.11 14.92 -3.28
C PRO A 210 -11.22 15.93 -3.57
N THR A 211 -10.90 16.95 -4.38
CA THR A 211 -11.88 17.97 -4.78
C THR A 211 -12.83 17.49 -5.89
N GLY A 212 -12.56 16.32 -6.47
CA GLY A 212 -13.18 15.83 -7.70
C GLY A 212 -12.47 16.29 -8.98
N GLU A 213 -11.51 17.21 -8.89
CA GLU A 213 -10.71 17.66 -10.03
C GLU A 213 -9.66 16.62 -10.45
N ILE A 214 -9.27 16.67 -11.73
CA ILE A 214 -8.16 15.91 -12.29
C ILE A 214 -7.25 16.94 -12.99
N LEU A 215 -6.10 17.22 -12.38
CA LEU A 215 -5.20 18.30 -12.83
C LEU A 215 -3.99 17.73 -13.56
N PRO A 216 -3.50 18.39 -14.62
CA PRO A 216 -2.30 17.95 -15.31
C PRO A 216 -1.07 18.07 -14.40
N VAL A 217 -0.15 17.12 -14.52
CA VAL A 217 1.15 17.20 -13.81
C VAL A 217 2.13 18.15 -14.49
N GLU A 218 1.95 18.39 -15.80
CA GLU A 218 2.87 19.16 -16.63
C GLU A 218 3.21 20.53 -16.02
N ASN A 219 4.50 20.86 -15.97
CA ASN A 219 5.03 22.10 -15.37
C ASN A 219 4.72 22.28 -13.87
N THR A 220 4.35 21.21 -13.15
CA THR A 220 4.15 21.22 -11.69
C THR A 220 5.16 20.31 -10.98
N PRO A 221 5.34 20.42 -9.65
CA PRO A 221 6.15 19.46 -8.88
C PRO A 221 5.69 18.01 -8.98
N MET A 222 4.46 17.76 -9.44
CA MET A 222 3.89 16.41 -9.58
C MET A 222 4.38 15.67 -10.84
N ASP A 223 5.19 16.32 -11.68
CA ASP A 223 5.67 15.75 -12.95
C ASP A 223 6.88 14.82 -12.77
N PHE A 224 6.60 13.53 -12.60
CA PHE A 224 7.59 12.45 -12.55
C PHE A 224 7.74 11.70 -13.88
N ARG A 225 7.17 12.17 -14.99
CA ARG A 225 7.12 11.41 -16.26
C ARG A 225 8.50 11.14 -16.86
N GLU A 226 9.45 12.05 -16.63
CA GLU A 226 10.83 11.93 -17.14
C GLU A 226 11.83 11.40 -16.09
N GLY A 227 11.33 10.96 -14.92
CA GLY A 227 12.17 10.54 -13.80
C GLY A 227 12.77 11.71 -13.04
N ARG A 228 12.45 11.85 -11.76
CA ARG A 228 13.02 12.90 -10.88
C ARG A 228 13.34 12.37 -9.51
N LYS A 229 14.31 12.99 -8.84
CA LYS A 229 14.56 12.69 -7.44
C LYS A 229 13.36 13.11 -6.61
N ILE A 230 12.92 12.27 -5.68
CA ILE A 230 11.80 12.57 -4.80
C ILE A 230 12.03 13.91 -4.08
N GLY A 231 13.25 14.17 -3.59
CA GLY A 231 13.58 15.41 -2.90
C GLY A 231 13.74 16.65 -3.76
N GLU A 232 13.71 16.55 -5.09
CA GLU A 232 14.05 17.67 -5.99
C GLU A 232 13.10 18.85 -5.83
N ARG A 233 11.79 18.58 -5.73
CA ARG A 233 10.72 19.59 -5.79
C ARG A 233 9.70 19.46 -4.65
N ILE A 234 9.92 18.57 -3.69
CA ILE A 234 8.97 18.18 -2.64
C ILE A 234 8.61 19.32 -1.67
N GLU A 235 9.44 20.34 -1.57
CA GLU A 235 9.24 21.52 -0.73
C GLU A 235 8.95 22.79 -1.56
N GLU A 236 8.61 22.65 -2.85
CA GLU A 236 8.19 23.81 -3.66
C GLU A 236 6.86 24.39 -3.16
N GLU A 237 6.70 25.70 -3.31
CA GLU A 237 5.48 26.44 -2.99
C GLU A 237 4.35 26.09 -3.98
N TYR A 238 3.77 24.91 -3.78
CA TYR A 238 2.64 24.39 -4.55
C TYR A 238 1.59 23.88 -3.56
N GLU A 239 0.35 24.37 -3.68
CA GLU A 239 -0.68 24.15 -2.67
C GLU A 239 -0.91 22.67 -2.32
N PRO A 240 -1.01 21.75 -3.29
CA PRO A 240 -1.09 20.32 -2.98
C PRO A 240 0.08 19.80 -2.12
N LEU A 241 1.32 20.24 -2.35
CA LEU A 241 2.47 19.84 -1.52
C LEU A 241 2.38 20.41 -0.11
N ARG A 242 1.89 21.65 0.04
CA ARG A 242 1.69 22.26 1.35
C ARG A 242 0.66 21.49 2.17
N PHE A 243 -0.46 21.07 1.57
CA PHE A 243 -1.46 20.26 2.27
C PHE A 243 -0.93 18.87 2.62
N GLY A 244 -0.17 18.23 1.72
CA GLY A 244 0.42 16.92 1.96
C GLY A 244 1.65 16.92 2.88
N ASN A 245 2.25 18.07 3.19
CA ASN A 245 3.61 18.17 3.73
C ASN A 245 4.63 17.42 2.85
N GLY A 246 4.55 17.62 1.54
CA GLY A 246 5.24 16.85 0.50
C GLY A 246 4.26 16.00 -0.31
N TYR A 247 4.73 14.91 -0.91
CA TYR A 247 3.84 14.03 -1.69
C TYR A 247 3.01 13.14 -0.76
N ASP A 248 1.69 13.24 -0.93
CA ASP A 248 0.64 12.41 -0.34
C ASP A 248 -0.58 12.51 -1.26
N HIS A 249 -0.42 12.11 -2.52
CA HIS A 249 -1.40 12.35 -3.58
C HIS A 249 -1.62 11.10 -4.42
N ASN A 250 -2.78 11.03 -5.06
CA ASN A 250 -3.11 9.99 -6.02
C ASN A 250 -2.83 10.49 -7.45
N TRP A 251 -1.96 9.78 -8.16
CA TRP A 251 -1.73 9.97 -9.58
C TRP A 251 -2.67 9.10 -10.41
N VAL A 252 -3.11 9.63 -11.54
CA VAL A 252 -3.98 8.97 -12.50
C VAL A 252 -3.14 8.20 -13.51
N LEU A 253 -3.17 6.87 -13.42
CA LEU A 253 -2.31 5.98 -14.22
C LEU A 253 -2.83 5.85 -15.66
N LYS A 254 -1.88 5.73 -16.60
CA LYS A 254 -2.18 5.60 -18.05
C LYS A 254 -2.62 4.19 -18.48
N ASN A 255 -2.57 3.21 -17.58
CA ASN A 255 -2.79 1.79 -17.88
C ASN A 255 -4.23 1.44 -18.32
N LYS A 256 -5.22 2.33 -18.10
CA LYS A 256 -6.63 2.12 -18.48
C LYS A 256 -7.22 0.80 -17.96
N GLY A 257 -6.75 0.34 -16.79
CA GLY A 257 -7.15 -0.93 -16.18
C GLY A 257 -6.43 -2.17 -16.70
N ASN A 258 -5.49 -2.04 -17.65
CA ASN A 258 -4.60 -3.14 -18.03
C ASN A 258 -3.52 -3.35 -16.98
N PHE A 259 -3.08 -4.60 -16.79
CA PHE A 259 -1.91 -4.89 -15.98
C PHE A 259 -0.62 -4.53 -16.73
N GLU A 260 -0.06 -3.36 -16.45
CA GLU A 260 1.10 -2.77 -17.15
C GLU A 260 2.11 -2.16 -16.16
N LYS A 261 3.36 -1.92 -16.61
CA LYS A 261 4.34 -1.14 -15.83
C LYS A 261 3.86 0.30 -15.75
N VAL A 262 3.70 0.82 -14.54
CA VAL A 262 3.17 2.18 -14.30
C VAL A 262 4.16 3.08 -13.58
N ALA A 263 5.12 2.52 -12.85
CA ALA A 263 6.13 3.29 -12.13
C ALA A 263 7.48 2.58 -12.11
N GLU A 264 8.53 3.37 -11.88
CA GLU A 264 9.87 2.89 -11.57
C GLU A 264 10.44 3.73 -10.43
N LEU A 265 10.93 3.07 -9.38
CA LEU A 265 11.69 3.69 -8.31
C LEU A 265 13.13 3.17 -8.37
N MET A 266 14.12 4.06 -8.37
CA MET A 266 15.53 3.70 -8.44
C MET A 266 16.29 4.32 -7.28
N ALA A 267 17.17 3.54 -6.66
CA ALA A 267 18.19 4.06 -5.75
C ALA A 267 19.60 3.80 -6.32
N GLU A 268 20.37 4.88 -6.44
CA GLU A 268 21.68 4.83 -7.10
C GLU A 268 22.77 4.23 -6.19
N GLU A 269 22.65 4.39 -4.87
CA GLU A 269 23.61 3.84 -3.92
C GLU A 269 23.60 2.31 -3.93
N SER A 270 22.43 1.69 -3.75
CA SER A 270 22.26 0.23 -3.85
C SER A 270 22.26 -0.29 -5.30
N GLY A 271 21.95 0.56 -6.28
CA GLY A 271 21.72 0.15 -7.67
C GLY A 271 20.41 -0.63 -7.87
N ILE A 272 19.54 -0.71 -6.86
CA ILE A 272 18.26 -1.40 -6.95
C ILE A 272 17.27 -0.52 -7.74
N VAL A 273 16.61 -1.14 -8.70
CA VAL A 273 15.49 -0.58 -9.46
C VAL A 273 14.26 -1.43 -9.16
N MET A 274 13.16 -0.78 -8.78
CA MET A 274 11.86 -1.41 -8.56
C MET A 274 10.88 -0.90 -9.62
N GLU A 275 10.46 -1.78 -10.52
CA GLU A 275 9.36 -1.54 -11.44
C GLU A 275 8.04 -1.93 -10.79
N THR A 276 7.04 -1.06 -10.83
CA THR A 276 5.69 -1.35 -10.31
C THR A 276 4.72 -1.59 -11.47
N TYR A 277 4.00 -2.70 -11.39
CA TYR A 277 2.96 -3.10 -12.34
C TYR A 277 1.61 -3.17 -11.63
N THR A 278 0.54 -2.73 -12.28
CA THR A 278 -0.81 -2.87 -11.70
C THR A 278 -1.90 -2.77 -12.76
N ASP A 279 -3.06 -3.34 -12.44
CA ASP A 279 -4.33 -3.14 -13.15
C ASP A 279 -5.20 -2.04 -12.50
N ARG A 280 -4.75 -1.43 -11.40
CA ARG A 280 -5.47 -0.36 -10.72
C ARG A 280 -5.35 0.97 -11.46
N PRO A 281 -6.37 1.84 -11.42
CA PRO A 281 -6.36 3.10 -12.18
C PRO A 281 -5.52 4.20 -11.52
N GLY A 282 -5.28 4.12 -10.21
CA GLY A 282 -4.59 5.15 -9.43
C GLY A 282 -3.42 4.59 -8.62
N MET A 283 -2.50 5.49 -8.27
CA MET A 283 -1.42 5.20 -7.33
C MET A 283 -1.26 6.35 -6.34
N GLN A 284 -1.44 6.08 -5.05
CA GLN A 284 -1.03 6.99 -3.98
C GLN A 284 0.49 6.95 -3.87
N ILE A 285 1.12 8.12 -3.96
CA ILE A 285 2.51 8.28 -3.55
C ILE A 285 2.53 9.04 -2.24
N TYR A 286 3.01 8.38 -1.19
CA TYR A 286 3.17 8.97 0.14
C TYR A 286 4.62 8.86 0.60
N THR A 287 5.24 9.98 0.95
CA THR A 287 6.68 10.07 1.25
C THR A 287 7.01 10.08 2.75
N ALA A 288 6.26 9.30 3.54
CA ALA A 288 6.49 9.14 4.98
C ALA A 288 6.53 10.48 5.73
N ASN A 289 5.62 11.39 5.39
CA ASN A 289 5.63 12.80 5.81
C ASN A 289 5.38 12.95 7.31
N PHE A 290 4.68 11.98 7.90
CA PHE A 290 4.20 11.99 9.29
C PHE A 290 4.86 10.90 10.16
N VAL A 291 5.86 10.18 9.65
CA VAL A 291 6.59 9.19 10.45
C VAL A 291 7.52 9.92 11.42
N GLU A 292 7.37 9.68 12.72
CA GLU A 292 8.14 10.36 13.76
C GLU A 292 8.52 9.39 14.89
N ASN A 293 9.82 9.17 15.08
CA ASN A 293 10.38 8.37 16.17
C ASN A 293 9.81 6.94 16.29
N GLU A 294 9.53 6.30 15.17
CA GLU A 294 8.98 4.93 15.13
C GLU A 294 10.09 3.89 15.26
N VAL A 295 10.06 3.08 16.31
CA VAL A 295 11.05 2.00 16.53
C VAL A 295 10.67 0.78 15.70
N GLY A 296 11.40 0.56 14.61
CA GLY A 296 11.20 -0.54 13.69
C GLY A 296 12.07 -1.77 13.95
N LYS A 297 12.23 -2.58 12.90
CA LYS A 297 13.10 -3.76 12.86
C LYS A 297 14.52 -3.43 13.30
N GLU A 298 15.16 -4.37 13.99
CA GLU A 298 16.56 -4.28 14.41
C GLU A 298 16.87 -3.05 15.31
N GLY A 299 15.84 -2.45 15.91
CA GLY A 299 15.96 -1.27 16.77
C GLY A 299 16.21 0.04 16.01
N VAL A 300 16.06 0.05 14.68
CA VAL A 300 16.17 1.26 13.86
C VAL A 300 15.02 2.20 14.17
N VAL A 301 15.32 3.49 14.31
CA VAL A 301 14.29 4.53 14.50
C VAL A 301 13.99 5.19 13.15
N TYR A 302 12.77 5.00 12.66
CA TYR A 302 12.29 5.62 11.42
C TYR A 302 11.74 7.02 11.68
N GLY A 303 11.89 7.89 10.68
CA GLY A 303 11.45 9.28 10.75
C GLY A 303 10.98 9.83 9.40
N LYS A 304 10.75 11.14 9.36
CA LYS A 304 10.24 11.86 8.20
C LYS A 304 11.06 11.53 6.94
N ARG A 305 10.38 11.22 5.83
CA ARG A 305 10.99 10.87 4.53
C ARG A 305 11.87 9.63 4.54
N SER A 306 11.75 8.74 5.53
CA SER A 306 12.53 7.49 5.56
C SER A 306 12.12 6.46 4.51
N ALA A 307 10.98 6.67 3.85
CA ALA A 307 10.42 5.76 2.87
C ALA A 307 9.48 6.47 1.88
N VAL A 308 9.09 5.74 0.83
CA VAL A 308 7.99 6.09 -0.07
C VAL A 308 7.03 4.91 -0.23
N CYS A 309 5.73 5.19 -0.21
CA CYS A 309 4.67 4.21 -0.50
C CYS A 309 4.20 4.40 -1.93
N LEU A 310 3.90 3.29 -2.62
CA LEU A 310 3.35 3.25 -3.98
C LEU A 310 2.07 2.42 -3.94
N GLU A 311 1.01 2.98 -3.36
CA GLU A 311 -0.24 2.25 -3.10
C GLU A 311 -1.13 2.28 -4.35
N THR A 312 -1.26 1.14 -5.02
CA THR A 312 -2.10 1.00 -6.22
C THR A 312 -3.56 0.76 -5.83
N GLN A 313 -4.48 1.61 -6.30
CA GLN A 313 -5.86 1.65 -5.80
C GLN A 313 -6.82 2.32 -6.80
N CYS A 314 -8.12 2.34 -6.48
CA CYS A 314 -9.04 3.34 -7.01
C CYS A 314 -8.71 4.72 -6.41
N TYR A 315 -9.17 5.79 -7.06
CA TYR A 315 -8.92 7.14 -6.56
C TYR A 315 -9.58 7.30 -5.18
N PRO A 316 -8.96 8.05 -4.24
CA PRO A 316 -9.60 8.35 -2.97
C PRO A 316 -10.95 9.04 -3.18
N ASP A 317 -11.87 8.81 -2.24
CA ASP A 317 -13.23 9.35 -2.25
C ASP A 317 -14.05 9.11 -3.54
N ALA A 318 -13.66 8.15 -4.39
CA ALA A 318 -14.30 7.90 -5.69
C ALA A 318 -15.81 7.57 -5.60
N VAL A 319 -16.31 7.16 -4.43
CA VAL A 319 -17.75 6.96 -4.22
C VAL A 319 -18.55 8.27 -4.31
N HIS A 320 -17.94 9.42 -4.06
CA HIS A 320 -18.59 10.74 -4.15
C HIS A 320 -18.37 11.46 -5.48
N HIS A 321 -17.54 10.91 -6.38
CA HIS A 321 -17.14 11.57 -7.61
C HIS A 321 -17.49 10.70 -8.83
N GLU A 322 -18.60 11.03 -9.51
CA GLU A 322 -19.06 10.28 -10.69
C GLU A 322 -18.05 10.23 -11.84
N ASN A 323 -17.12 11.17 -11.89
CA ASN A 323 -16.04 11.22 -12.88
C ASN A 323 -14.81 10.36 -12.52
N PHE A 324 -14.80 9.72 -11.34
CA PHE A 324 -13.73 8.82 -10.92
C PHE A 324 -14.11 7.35 -11.20
N PRO A 325 -13.13 6.44 -11.37
CA PRO A 325 -13.39 5.01 -11.47
C PRO A 325 -14.13 4.52 -10.22
N SER A 326 -15.32 3.95 -10.41
CA SER A 326 -16.17 3.53 -9.31
C SER A 326 -15.53 2.42 -8.48
N PRO A 327 -15.56 2.51 -7.13
CA PRO A 327 -15.14 1.43 -6.26
C PRO A 327 -16.30 0.50 -5.86
N VAL A 328 -17.49 0.65 -6.48
CA VAL A 328 -18.69 -0.12 -6.15
C VAL A 328 -18.71 -1.44 -6.91
N TYR A 329 -18.91 -2.53 -6.19
CA TYR A 329 -19.05 -3.89 -6.72
C TYR A 329 -20.42 -4.43 -6.37
N ARG A 330 -21.06 -5.13 -7.33
CA ARG A 330 -22.40 -5.70 -7.13
C ARG A 330 -22.36 -6.99 -6.32
N ALA A 331 -23.47 -7.34 -5.71
CA ALA A 331 -23.66 -8.64 -5.06
C ALA A 331 -23.29 -9.80 -6.00
N GLY A 332 -22.39 -10.67 -5.54
CA GLY A 332 -21.89 -11.81 -6.32
C GLY A 332 -20.88 -11.46 -7.43
N GLU A 333 -20.57 -10.18 -7.64
CA GLU A 333 -19.49 -9.75 -8.53
C GLU A 333 -18.14 -10.00 -7.87
N LYS A 334 -17.22 -10.64 -8.61
CA LYS A 334 -15.88 -10.91 -8.10
C LYS A 334 -15.02 -9.66 -8.22
N TYR A 335 -14.53 -9.17 -7.08
CA TYR A 335 -13.46 -8.19 -7.03
C TYR A 335 -12.12 -8.87 -7.31
N THR A 336 -11.32 -8.27 -8.19
CA THR A 336 -9.90 -8.58 -8.32
C THR A 336 -9.09 -7.31 -8.40
N ALA A 337 -7.90 -7.32 -7.81
CA ALA A 337 -6.86 -6.34 -8.03
C ALA A 337 -5.50 -7.03 -8.08
N HIS A 338 -4.59 -6.50 -8.89
CA HIS A 338 -3.27 -7.09 -9.07
C HIS A 338 -2.20 -6.01 -9.09
N THR A 339 -1.20 -6.18 -8.23
CA THR A 339 -0.01 -5.34 -8.17
C THR A 339 1.22 -6.21 -8.11
N ALA A 340 2.28 -5.80 -8.80
CA ALA A 340 3.55 -6.48 -8.74
C ALA A 340 4.73 -5.50 -8.66
N PHE A 341 5.74 -5.86 -7.88
CA PHE A 341 6.99 -5.14 -7.74
C PHE A 341 8.12 -6.02 -8.27
N ARG A 342 8.68 -5.66 -9.42
CA ARG A 342 9.81 -6.36 -10.04
C ARG A 342 11.11 -5.64 -9.72
N PHE A 343 12.11 -6.39 -9.26
CA PHE A 343 13.40 -5.84 -8.88
C PHE A 343 14.48 -6.16 -9.92
N LEU A 344 15.24 -5.13 -10.28
CA LEU A 344 16.33 -5.18 -11.23
C LEU A 344 17.56 -4.51 -10.62
N ILE A 345 18.74 -4.83 -11.14
CA ILE A 345 20.01 -4.23 -10.70
C ILE A 345 20.62 -3.41 -11.83
N LYS A 346 20.77 -2.12 -11.57
CA LYS A 346 21.57 -1.21 -12.39
C LYS A 346 23.00 -1.22 -11.86
N LYS A 347 23.92 -1.67 -12.70
CA LYS A 347 25.36 -1.77 -12.38
C LYS A 347 26.07 -0.44 -12.48
#